data_AF-F4PET1-F1
#
_entry.id   AF-F4PET1-F1
#
_cell.length_a   1.000
_cell.length_b   1.000
_cell.length_c   1.000
_cell.angle_alpha   90.00
_cell.angle_beta   90.00
_cell.angle_gamma   90.00
#
_symmetry.space_group_name_H-M   'P 1'
#
loop_
_entity.id
_entity.type
_entity.pdbx_description
1 polymer ?
#
loop_
_entity_poly.entity_id
_entity_poly.type
_entity_poly.pdbx_seq_one_letter_code
_entity_poly.pdbx_strand_id
1 'polypeptide(L)'
;MKLAVTVLASILLACSVTTVSSVNPSAATSAETSSLTAQPSATTNSVFEDWTVFNAEITNSVDLSRLSEDDARLIKKHLKLNEKCKKTKKARGLAESAKLDQERLVSRLDEKYQRLLNKFQGENGSKYGERLLKAKLELEKEQEILVEIEKKCQSLGSDIFGFNLELNITRGKLARRLFGDNLDIESLYLYMEFLKSDLSFVESIYNSLILVLSQQPGSEQASTSETQSSSQYHETPTA
;
A
#
# COMPACT_ATOMS: atom_id res chain seq x y z
N MET A 1 24.61 -9.62 -4.70
CA MET A 1 23.95 -8.36 -4.26
C MET A 1 24.90 -7.15 -4.33
N LYS A 2 25.58 -6.90 -5.46
CA LYS A 2 26.46 -5.71 -5.62
C LYS A 2 26.15 -4.86 -6.86
N LEU A 3 25.30 -5.35 -7.77
CA LEU A 3 24.95 -4.65 -9.02
C LEU A 3 23.79 -3.65 -8.86
N ALA A 4 22.88 -3.88 -7.90
CA ALA A 4 21.71 -3.00 -7.70
C ALA A 4 22.05 -1.64 -7.08
N VAL A 5 23.17 -1.54 -6.34
CA VAL A 5 23.57 -0.29 -5.65
C VAL A 5 24.22 0.69 -6.64
N THR A 6 24.95 0.19 -7.63
CA THR A 6 25.64 1.03 -8.63
C THR A 6 24.67 1.75 -9.58
N VAL A 7 23.53 1.13 -9.91
CA VAL A 7 22.52 1.73 -10.80
C VAL A 7 21.79 2.89 -10.11
N LEU A 8 21.54 2.79 -8.80
CA LEU A 8 20.88 3.84 -8.01
C LEU A 8 21.72 5.12 -7.89
N ALA A 9 23.04 5.02 -7.82
CA ALA A 9 23.94 6.18 -7.70
C ALA A 9 23.99 7.02 -8.99
N SER A 10 23.87 6.40 -10.18
CA SER A 10 23.91 7.12 -11.45
C SER A 10 22.65 7.95 -11.74
N ILE A 11 21.50 7.61 -11.14
CA ILE A 11 20.23 8.31 -11.37
C ILE A 11 20.15 9.60 -10.53
N LEU A 12 20.76 9.63 -9.34
CA LEU A 12 20.72 10.82 -8.46
C LEU A 12 21.60 11.98 -8.93
N LEU A 13 22.63 11.74 -9.76
CA LEU A 13 23.54 12.77 -10.24
C LEU A 13 22.91 13.70 -11.30
N ALA A 14 21.90 13.22 -12.05
CA ALA A 14 21.36 13.96 -13.20
C ALA A 14 20.20 14.91 -12.84
N CYS A 15 19.66 14.88 -11.61
CA CYS A 15 18.47 15.64 -11.22
C CYS A 15 18.74 16.85 -10.31
N SER A 16 19.99 17.10 -9.91
CA SER A 16 20.34 18.28 -9.12
C SER A 16 20.97 19.34 -10.01
N VAL A 17 20.16 20.18 -10.65
CA VAL A 17 20.41 21.61 -10.93
C VAL A 17 19.14 22.19 -11.60
N THR A 18 18.42 23.04 -10.87
CA THR A 18 17.99 24.41 -11.26
C THR A 18 16.79 24.81 -10.38
N THR A 19 17.08 25.35 -9.20
CA THR A 19 16.10 26.13 -8.44
C THR A 19 16.04 27.54 -9.03
N VAL A 20 14.99 27.87 -9.80
CA VAL A 20 14.65 29.27 -10.10
C VAL A 20 13.67 29.75 -9.03
N SER A 21 14.08 30.77 -8.29
CA SER A 21 13.25 31.52 -7.35
C SER A 21 12.10 32.23 -8.09
N SER A 22 10.85 31.99 -7.70
CA SER A 22 9.74 32.81 -8.21
C SER A 22 9.65 34.10 -7.41
N VAL A 23 9.89 35.22 -8.09
CA VAL A 23 9.65 36.57 -7.61
C VAL A 23 8.14 36.80 -7.46
N ASN A 24 7.76 37.36 -6.31
CA ASN A 24 6.41 37.76 -5.96
C ASN A 24 5.97 39.00 -6.76
N PRO A 25 4.80 39.04 -7.43
CA PRO A 25 4.27 40.29 -7.95
C PRO A 25 3.33 40.95 -6.95
N SER A 26 3.68 42.20 -6.64
CA SER A 26 2.91 43.18 -5.86
C SER A 26 1.63 43.62 -6.57
N ALA A 27 0.69 44.07 -5.74
CA ALA A 27 -0.66 44.53 -6.02
C ALA A 27 -0.86 45.52 -7.18
N ALA A 28 -2.03 45.41 -7.82
CA ALA A 28 -2.70 46.52 -8.50
C ALA A 28 -4.22 46.46 -8.23
N THR A 29 -4.76 47.62 -7.87
CA THR A 29 -6.11 47.90 -7.40
C THR A 29 -7.04 48.29 -8.56
N SER A 30 -8.33 47.99 -8.43
CA SER A 30 -9.50 48.81 -8.82
C SER A 30 -10.51 48.17 -9.79
N ALA A 31 -11.75 48.08 -9.27
CA ALA A 31 -13.08 48.22 -9.89
C ALA A 31 -13.40 47.38 -11.16
N GLU A 32 -14.55 46.73 -11.30
CA GLU A 32 -15.91 47.17 -11.02
C GLU A 32 -16.84 46.01 -10.63
N THR A 33 -17.82 46.37 -9.81
CA THR A 33 -18.98 45.57 -9.41
C THR A 33 -19.90 45.24 -10.59
N SER A 34 -20.23 43.96 -10.74
CA SER A 34 -21.52 43.55 -11.27
C SER A 34 -22.07 42.39 -10.45
N SER A 35 -23.12 42.74 -9.71
CA SER A 35 -23.94 41.86 -8.91
C SER A 35 -24.60 40.82 -9.80
N LEU A 36 -24.23 39.55 -9.63
CA LEU A 36 -25.08 38.43 -10.01
C LEU A 36 -25.32 37.60 -8.75
N THR A 37 -26.45 37.88 -8.11
CA THR A 37 -26.99 37.11 -6.99
C THR A 37 -27.42 35.75 -7.52
N ALA A 38 -26.46 34.83 -7.67
CA ALA A 38 -26.72 33.42 -7.82
C ALA A 38 -26.35 32.77 -6.49
N GLN A 39 -27.38 32.52 -5.68
CA GLN A 39 -27.31 31.71 -4.48
C GLN A 39 -26.62 30.38 -4.82
N PRO A 40 -25.45 30.05 -4.25
CA PRO A 40 -24.93 28.70 -4.38
C PRO A 40 -25.88 27.82 -3.56
N SER A 41 -26.69 27.01 -4.25
CA SER A 41 -27.46 25.96 -3.60
C SER A 41 -26.45 25.03 -2.94
N ALA A 42 -26.31 25.18 -1.62
CA ALA A 42 -25.47 24.37 -0.77
C ALA A 42 -26.05 22.95 -0.70
N THR A 43 -25.72 22.12 -1.66
CA THR A 43 -26.07 20.68 -1.64
C THR A 43 -24.83 19.81 -1.34
N THR A 44 -23.65 20.41 -1.21
CA THR A 44 -22.39 19.67 -1.04
C THR A 44 -21.95 19.47 0.43
N ASN A 45 -22.58 20.16 1.39
CA ASN A 45 -22.17 20.09 2.80
C ASN A 45 -22.92 19.02 3.62
N SER A 46 -24.16 18.67 3.25
CA SER A 46 -24.95 17.70 4.02
C SER A 46 -24.32 16.31 4.05
N VAL A 47 -23.75 15.84 2.94
CA VAL A 47 -23.10 14.51 2.88
C VAL A 47 -21.82 14.47 3.72
N PHE A 48 -21.09 15.59 3.79
CA PHE A 48 -19.87 15.69 4.57
C PHE A 48 -20.14 15.85 6.08
N GLU A 49 -21.18 16.60 6.43
CA GLU A 49 -21.66 16.74 7.80
C GLU A 49 -22.24 15.42 8.33
N ASP A 50 -23.10 14.74 7.57
CA ASP A 50 -23.63 13.41 7.91
C ASP A 50 -22.49 12.38 8.07
N TRP A 51 -21.50 12.39 7.17
CA TRP A 51 -20.35 11.50 7.28
C TRP A 51 -19.50 11.78 8.53
N THR A 52 -19.35 13.05 8.91
CA THR A 52 -18.55 13.44 10.09
C THR A 52 -19.26 13.05 11.39
N VAL A 53 -20.58 13.25 11.45
CA VAL A 53 -21.42 12.82 12.59
C VAL A 53 -21.43 11.30 12.71
N PHE A 54 -21.58 10.58 11.59
CA PHE A 54 -21.50 9.13 11.51
C PHE A 54 -20.17 8.59 12.07
N ASN A 55 -19.02 9.17 11.68
CA ASN A 55 -17.72 8.73 12.19
C ASN A 55 -17.56 8.92 13.71
N ALA A 56 -18.06 10.03 14.26
CA ALA A 56 -17.97 10.31 15.70
C ALA A 56 -18.82 9.32 16.52
N GLU A 57 -19.98 8.92 16.01
CA GLU A 57 -20.85 7.92 16.66
C GLU A 57 -20.22 6.52 16.61
N ILE A 58 -19.62 6.14 15.48
CA ILE A 58 -18.94 4.84 15.27
C ILE A 58 -17.74 4.62 16.19
N THR A 59 -16.94 5.66 16.40
CA THR A 59 -15.74 5.54 17.24
C THR A 59 -16.06 5.18 18.70
N ASN A 60 -17.26 5.50 19.18
CA ASN A 60 -17.72 5.21 20.54
C ASN A 60 -18.57 3.94 20.66
N SER A 61 -18.88 3.26 19.55
CA SER A 61 -19.85 2.14 19.53
C SER A 61 -19.23 0.74 19.64
N VAL A 62 -17.90 0.61 19.57
CA VAL A 62 -17.24 -0.70 19.57
C VAL A 62 -17.07 -1.23 20.99
N ASP A 63 -17.79 -2.30 21.30
CA ASP A 63 -17.64 -3.06 22.54
C ASP A 63 -16.50 -4.09 22.44
N LEU A 64 -15.33 -3.73 22.97
CA LEU A 64 -14.13 -4.58 22.96
C LEU A 64 -14.31 -5.87 23.77
N SER A 65 -15.22 -5.93 24.74
CA SER A 65 -15.42 -7.12 25.58
C SER A 65 -15.97 -8.31 24.79
N ARG A 66 -16.56 -8.06 23.63
CA ARG A 66 -17.12 -9.06 22.72
C ARG A 66 -16.11 -9.59 21.70
N LEU A 67 -14.92 -8.99 21.65
CA LEU A 67 -13.87 -9.35 20.70
C LEU A 67 -12.95 -10.40 21.30
N SER A 68 -12.50 -11.32 20.44
CA SER A 68 -11.64 -12.45 20.80
C SER A 68 -10.20 -12.25 20.31
N GLU A 69 -9.32 -13.17 20.70
CA GLU A 69 -7.96 -13.23 20.16
C GLU A 69 -7.96 -13.42 18.63
N ASP A 70 -8.93 -14.19 18.10
CA ASP A 70 -9.12 -14.39 16.66
C ASP A 70 -9.42 -13.07 15.94
N ASP A 71 -10.22 -12.21 16.56
CA ASP A 71 -10.52 -10.88 16.02
C ASP A 71 -9.29 -9.97 16.08
N ALA A 72 -8.49 -10.05 17.15
CA ALA A 72 -7.19 -9.37 17.21
C ALA A 72 -6.25 -9.82 16.09
N ARG A 73 -6.20 -11.13 15.79
CA ARG A 73 -5.42 -11.66 14.64
C ARG A 73 -5.97 -11.18 13.31
N LEU A 74 -7.29 -11.05 13.15
CA LEU A 74 -7.93 -10.51 11.96
C LEU A 74 -7.57 -9.03 11.75
N ILE A 75 -7.62 -8.19 12.80
CA ILE A 75 -7.22 -6.78 12.76
C ILE A 75 -5.73 -6.66 12.41
N LYS A 76 -4.87 -7.45 13.06
CA LYS A 76 -3.43 -7.48 12.76
C LYS A 76 -3.16 -7.85 11.30
N LYS A 77 -3.90 -8.84 10.77
CA LYS A 77 -3.81 -9.24 9.36
C LYS A 77 -4.21 -8.08 8.43
N HIS A 78 -5.30 -7.38 8.75
CA HIS A 78 -5.75 -6.20 8.00
C HIS A 78 -4.66 -5.13 7.91
N LEU A 79 -4.09 -4.73 9.04
CA LEU A 79 -3.05 -3.70 9.13
C LEU A 79 -1.81 -4.08 8.31
N LYS A 80 -1.31 -5.31 8.48
CA LYS A 80 -0.15 -5.83 7.73
C LYS A 80 -0.40 -5.85 6.23
N LEU A 81 -1.58 -6.30 5.81
CA LEU A 81 -1.94 -6.38 4.39
C LEU A 81 -2.06 -4.99 3.78
N ASN A 82 -2.61 -4.02 4.51
CA ASN A 82 -2.71 -2.64 4.06
C ASN A 82 -1.32 -2.00 3.88
N GLU A 83 -0.41 -2.24 4.82
CA GLU A 83 0.98 -1.79 4.72
C GLU A 83 1.69 -2.43 3.51
N LYS A 84 1.53 -3.75 3.31
CA LYS A 84 2.09 -4.46 2.16
C LYS A 84 1.56 -3.86 0.84
N CYS A 85 0.24 -3.66 0.74
CA CYS A 85 -0.39 -3.03 -0.42
C CYS A 85 0.16 -1.62 -0.69
N LYS A 86 0.32 -0.79 0.35
CA LYS A 86 0.91 0.55 0.24
C LYS A 86 2.35 0.51 -0.28
N LYS A 87 3.17 -0.41 0.25
CA LYS A 87 4.57 -0.60 -0.21
C LYS A 87 4.61 -1.06 -1.67
N THR A 88 3.77 -2.02 -2.06
CA THR A 88 3.71 -2.52 -3.44
C THR A 88 3.21 -1.45 -4.41
N LYS A 89 2.22 -0.63 -4.04
CA LYS A 89 1.78 0.52 -4.86
C LYS A 89 2.91 1.52 -5.10
N LYS A 90 3.70 1.85 -4.07
CA LYS A 90 4.90 2.70 -4.23
C LYS A 90 5.93 2.08 -5.16
N ALA A 91 6.23 0.79 -4.96
CA ALA A 91 7.17 0.06 -5.81
C ALA A 91 6.71 0.01 -7.27
N ARG A 92 5.40 -0.13 -7.50
CA ARG A 92 4.81 -0.09 -8.84
C ARG A 92 4.97 1.29 -9.47
N GLY A 93 4.67 2.37 -8.75
CA GLY A 93 4.88 3.73 -9.27
C GLY A 93 6.33 4.01 -9.67
N LEU A 94 7.30 3.51 -8.90
CA LEU A 94 8.72 3.58 -9.27
C LEU A 94 9.03 2.75 -10.53
N ALA A 95 8.45 1.55 -10.65
CA ALA A 95 8.64 0.70 -11.82
C ALA A 95 8.01 1.30 -13.08
N GLU A 96 6.83 1.93 -12.96
CA GLU A 96 6.16 2.64 -14.06
C GLU A 96 6.97 3.86 -14.52
N SER A 97 7.55 4.63 -13.58
CA SER A 97 8.47 5.72 -13.93
C SER A 97 9.70 5.20 -14.67
N ALA A 98 10.33 4.12 -14.16
CA ALA A 98 11.47 3.51 -14.82
C ALA A 98 11.12 2.96 -16.21
N LYS A 99 9.91 2.41 -16.38
CA LYS A 99 9.39 1.98 -17.68
C LYS A 99 9.35 3.14 -18.67
N LEU A 100 8.76 4.28 -18.29
CA LEU A 100 8.66 5.46 -19.16
C LEU A 100 10.03 5.99 -19.58
N ASP A 101 10.99 6.03 -18.67
CA ASP A 101 12.35 6.46 -19.00
C ASP A 101 13.06 5.48 -19.93
N GLN A 102 12.85 4.17 -19.73
CA GLN A 102 13.38 3.13 -20.59
C GLN A 102 12.75 3.15 -22.00
N GLU A 103 11.43 3.34 -22.10
CA GLU A 103 10.73 3.52 -23.38
C GLU A 103 11.31 4.69 -24.16
N ARG A 104 11.55 5.83 -23.49
CA ARG A 104 12.17 7.01 -24.12
C ARG A 104 13.59 6.71 -24.62
N LEU A 105 14.38 5.95 -23.86
CA LEU A 105 15.72 5.54 -24.28
C LEU A 105 15.66 4.63 -25.52
N VAL A 106 14.80 3.61 -25.49
CA VAL A 106 14.59 2.68 -26.61
C VAL A 106 14.16 3.43 -27.87
N SER A 107 13.22 4.37 -27.77
CA SER A 107 12.80 5.19 -28.93
C SER A 107 13.96 6.01 -29.52
N ARG A 108 14.79 6.64 -28.68
CA ARG A 108 15.96 7.40 -29.14
C ARG A 108 17.00 6.52 -29.83
N LEU A 109 17.21 5.31 -29.31
CA LEU A 109 18.14 4.33 -29.89
C LEU A 109 17.61 3.78 -31.21
N ASP A 110 16.31 3.53 -31.31
CA ASP A 110 15.68 3.12 -32.56
C ASP A 110 15.82 4.21 -33.64
N GLU A 111 15.53 5.47 -33.34
CA GLU A 111 15.75 6.58 -34.26
C GLU A 111 17.22 6.70 -34.72
N LYS A 112 18.18 6.45 -33.82
CA LYS A 112 19.61 6.44 -34.14
C LYS A 112 19.94 5.25 -35.06
N TYR A 113 19.40 4.07 -34.77
CA TYR A 113 19.56 2.87 -35.59
C TYR A 113 18.99 3.09 -37.00
N GLN A 114 17.76 3.58 -37.13
CA GLN A 114 17.12 3.87 -38.42
C GLN A 114 17.93 4.89 -39.24
N ARG A 115 18.44 5.96 -38.62
CA ARG A 115 19.32 6.92 -39.29
C ARG A 115 20.62 6.29 -39.81
N LEU A 116 21.20 5.35 -39.06
CA LEU A 116 22.39 4.62 -39.51
C LEU A 116 22.07 3.64 -40.62
N LEU A 117 20.93 2.95 -40.53
CA LEU A 117 20.46 2.00 -41.54
C LEU A 117 20.27 2.69 -42.89
N ASN A 118 19.61 3.85 -42.91
CA ASN A 118 19.42 4.65 -44.12
C ASN A 118 20.77 5.09 -44.74
N LYS A 119 21.75 5.48 -43.90
CA LYS A 119 23.09 5.84 -44.38
C LYS A 119 23.88 4.64 -44.91
N PHE A 120 23.68 3.47 -44.31
CA PHE A 120 24.29 2.23 -44.75
C PHE A 120 23.73 1.76 -46.11
N GLN A 121 22.45 1.96 -46.36
CA GLN A 121 21.80 1.59 -47.62
C GLN A 121 22.13 2.55 -48.79
N GLY A 122 22.69 3.73 -48.53
CA GLY A 122 23.16 4.67 -49.55
C GLY A 122 24.55 4.34 -50.12
N GLU A 123 25.08 5.20 -51.00
CA GLU A 123 26.34 5.00 -51.73
C GLU A 123 27.59 4.75 -50.86
N ASN A 124 27.55 5.06 -49.56
CA ASN A 124 28.67 4.95 -48.63
C ASN A 124 28.54 3.77 -47.63
N GLY A 125 27.79 2.73 -47.97
CA GLY A 125 27.38 1.67 -47.05
C GLY A 125 28.48 0.99 -46.25
N SER A 126 29.62 0.66 -46.87
CA SER A 126 30.73 -0.05 -46.21
C SER A 126 31.29 0.68 -44.98
N LYS A 127 31.20 2.01 -44.93
CA LYS A 127 31.71 2.83 -43.82
C LYS A 127 30.86 2.72 -42.54
N TYR A 128 29.61 2.28 -42.66
CA TYR A 128 28.64 2.32 -41.56
C TYR A 128 28.33 0.95 -40.94
N GLY A 129 28.82 -0.15 -41.51
CA GLY A 129 28.47 -1.51 -41.08
C GLY A 129 28.73 -1.79 -39.60
N GLU A 130 29.93 -1.47 -39.10
CA GLU A 130 30.29 -1.68 -37.69
C GLU A 130 29.45 -0.81 -36.74
N ARG A 131 29.21 0.46 -37.11
CA ARG A 131 28.39 1.39 -36.30
C ARG A 131 26.93 0.94 -36.26
N LEU A 132 26.41 0.42 -37.37
CA LEU A 132 25.06 -0.10 -37.47
C LEU A 132 24.88 -1.34 -36.60
N LEU A 133 25.82 -2.30 -36.67
CA LEU A 133 25.84 -3.48 -35.81
C LEU A 133 25.88 -3.10 -34.32
N LYS A 134 26.75 -2.15 -33.95
CA LYS A 134 26.83 -1.65 -32.58
C LYS A 134 25.52 -1.03 -32.10
N ALA A 135 24.88 -0.20 -32.94
CA ALA A 135 23.60 0.42 -32.60
C ALA A 135 22.47 -0.61 -32.47
N LYS A 136 22.46 -1.65 -33.31
CA LYS A 136 21.51 -2.76 -33.22
C LYS A 136 21.64 -3.50 -31.89
N LEU A 137 22.87 -3.91 -31.54
CA LEU A 137 23.13 -4.62 -30.28
C LEU A 137 22.78 -3.76 -29.04
N GLU A 138 23.06 -2.46 -29.09
CA GLU A 138 22.68 -1.51 -28.04
C GLU A 138 21.15 -1.43 -27.90
N LEU A 139 20.42 -1.33 -29.02
CA LEU A 139 18.96 -1.30 -29.02
C LEU A 139 18.35 -2.61 -28.49
N GLU A 140 18.81 -3.76 -28.96
CA GLU A 140 18.33 -5.07 -28.51
C GLU A 140 18.49 -5.24 -26.99
N LYS A 141 19.65 -4.87 -26.46
CA LYS A 141 19.91 -4.92 -25.02
C LYS A 141 18.95 -4.03 -24.22
N GLU A 142 18.71 -2.79 -24.66
CA GLU A 142 17.80 -1.88 -23.96
C GLU A 142 16.33 -2.29 -24.09
N GLN A 143 15.96 -3.00 -25.17
CA GLN A 143 14.64 -3.62 -25.32
C GLN A 143 14.44 -4.81 -24.35
N GLU A 144 15.47 -5.63 -24.13
CA GLU A 144 15.41 -6.71 -23.13
C GLU A 144 15.16 -6.15 -21.72
N ILE A 145 15.86 -5.06 -21.36
CA ILE A 145 15.65 -4.37 -20.08
C ILE A 145 14.21 -3.85 -19.97
N LEU A 146 13.66 -3.27 -21.04
CA LEU A 146 12.27 -2.81 -21.05
C LEU A 146 11.30 -3.97 -20.75
N VAL A 147 11.46 -5.12 -21.41
CA VAL A 147 10.63 -6.31 -21.18
C VAL A 147 10.70 -6.78 -19.72
N GLU A 148 11.87 -6.73 -19.08
CA GLU A 148 12.00 -7.07 -17.66
C GLU A 148 11.23 -6.10 -16.75
N ILE A 149 11.31 -4.79 -17.03
CA ILE A 149 10.58 -3.77 -16.28
C ILE A 149 9.07 -3.95 -16.46
N GLU A 150 8.60 -4.28 -17.66
CA GLU A 150 7.19 -4.54 -17.95
C GLU A 150 6.66 -5.75 -17.17
N LYS A 151 7.40 -6.87 -17.18
CA LYS A 151 7.07 -8.06 -16.38
C LYS A 151 6.97 -7.71 -14.90
N LYS A 152 7.89 -6.89 -14.39
CA LYS A 152 7.87 -6.42 -13.01
C LYS A 152 6.63 -5.56 -12.73
N CYS A 153 6.26 -4.64 -13.62
CA CYS A 153 5.04 -3.84 -13.48
C CYS A 153 3.79 -4.72 -13.45
N GLN A 154 3.71 -5.72 -14.32
CA GLN A 154 2.60 -6.66 -14.38
C GLN A 154 2.49 -7.48 -13.09
N SER A 155 3.61 -8.05 -12.62
CA SER A 155 3.66 -8.80 -11.36
C SER A 155 3.19 -7.95 -10.18
N LEU A 156 3.70 -6.72 -10.04
CA LEU A 156 3.27 -5.80 -8.99
C LEU A 156 1.78 -5.42 -9.12
N GLY A 157 1.26 -5.30 -10.35
CA GLY A 157 -0.15 -5.09 -10.63
C GLY A 157 -1.02 -6.23 -10.10
N SER A 158 -0.64 -7.48 -10.39
CA SER A 158 -1.31 -8.68 -9.88
C SER A 158 -1.27 -8.76 -8.36
N ASP A 159 -0.12 -8.45 -7.74
CA ASP A 159 0.01 -8.42 -6.28
C ASP A 159 -0.95 -7.40 -5.65
N ILE A 160 -1.02 -6.17 -6.19
CA ILE A 160 -1.92 -5.12 -5.71
C ILE A 160 -3.38 -5.58 -5.83
N PHE A 161 -3.75 -6.20 -6.94
CA PHE A 161 -5.09 -6.75 -7.13
C PHE A 161 -5.41 -7.81 -6.06
N GLY A 162 -4.50 -8.75 -5.83
CA GLY A 162 -4.64 -9.78 -4.79
C GLY A 162 -4.80 -9.17 -3.40
N PHE A 163 -3.98 -8.18 -3.05
CA PHE A 163 -4.10 -7.50 -1.75
C PHE A 163 -5.40 -6.73 -1.60
N ASN A 164 -5.89 -6.06 -2.65
CA ASN A 164 -7.16 -5.33 -2.58
C ASN A 164 -8.34 -6.29 -2.36
N LEU A 165 -8.35 -7.44 -3.04
CA LEU A 165 -9.37 -8.47 -2.84
C LEU A 165 -9.37 -8.98 -1.40
N GLU A 166 -8.19 -9.36 -0.90
CA GLU A 166 -8.06 -9.89 0.45
C GLU A 166 -8.36 -8.82 1.52
N LEU A 167 -8.01 -7.55 1.29
CA LEU A 167 -8.38 -6.42 2.13
C LEU A 167 -9.91 -6.25 2.19
N ASN A 168 -10.60 -6.32 1.06
CA ASN A 168 -12.06 -6.19 1.04
C ASN A 168 -12.75 -7.31 1.82
N ILE A 169 -12.31 -8.57 1.64
CA ILE A 169 -12.81 -9.70 2.42
C ILE A 169 -12.55 -9.47 3.92
N THR A 170 -11.34 -9.05 4.26
CA THR A 170 -10.95 -8.80 5.66
C THR A 170 -11.76 -7.65 6.27
N ARG A 171 -11.99 -6.57 5.54
CA ARG A 171 -12.83 -5.43 5.97
C ARG A 171 -14.28 -5.85 6.19
N GLY A 172 -14.85 -6.68 5.31
CA GLY A 172 -16.22 -7.17 5.49
C GLY A 172 -16.37 -8.00 6.78
N LYS A 173 -15.38 -8.84 7.09
CA LYS A 173 -15.35 -9.58 8.36
C LYS A 173 -15.19 -8.65 9.56
N LEU A 174 -14.28 -7.67 9.49
CA LEU A 174 -14.07 -6.69 10.55
C LEU A 174 -15.32 -5.84 10.79
N ALA A 175 -15.98 -5.37 9.74
CA ALA A 175 -17.20 -4.59 9.86
C ALA A 175 -18.29 -5.36 10.64
N ARG A 176 -18.50 -6.65 10.31
CA ARG A 176 -19.44 -7.49 11.06
C ARG A 176 -19.03 -7.69 12.52
N ARG A 177 -17.73 -7.90 12.77
CA ARG A 177 -17.22 -8.08 14.14
C ARG A 177 -17.33 -6.82 15.01
N LEU A 178 -17.06 -5.65 14.43
CA LEU A 178 -17.01 -4.38 15.16
C LEU A 178 -18.40 -3.74 15.30
N PHE A 179 -19.27 -3.93 14.32
CA PHE A 179 -20.56 -3.21 14.22
C PHE A 179 -21.78 -4.14 14.22
N GLY A 180 -21.58 -5.45 14.31
CA GLY A 180 -22.63 -6.46 14.44
C GLY A 180 -22.82 -7.32 13.19
N ASP A 181 -23.33 -8.54 13.36
CA ASP A 181 -23.47 -9.49 12.24
C ASP A 181 -24.66 -9.19 11.31
N ASN A 182 -25.67 -8.47 11.81
CA ASN A 182 -26.95 -8.20 11.13
C ASN A 182 -26.94 -6.93 10.27
N LEU A 183 -25.78 -6.54 9.73
CA LEU A 183 -25.65 -5.39 8.84
C LEU A 183 -26.36 -5.66 7.52
N ASP A 184 -27.20 -4.72 7.11
CA ASP A 184 -27.66 -4.63 5.73
C ASP A 184 -26.49 -4.30 4.78
N ILE A 185 -26.73 -4.40 3.48
CA ILE A 185 -25.68 -4.25 2.45
C ILE A 185 -25.10 -2.84 2.44
N GLU A 186 -25.92 -1.82 2.66
CA GLU A 186 -25.51 -0.41 2.63
C GLU A 186 -24.65 -0.10 3.86
N SER A 187 -25.13 -0.48 5.05
CA SER A 187 -24.35 -0.35 6.30
C SER A 187 -23.01 -1.08 6.21
N LEU A 188 -23.00 -2.32 5.70
CA LEU A 188 -21.76 -3.08 5.52
C LEU A 188 -20.76 -2.35 4.62
N TYR A 189 -21.24 -1.80 3.50
CA TYR A 189 -20.40 -1.04 2.58
C TYR A 189 -19.82 0.22 3.23
N LEU A 190 -20.66 0.98 3.95
CA LEU A 190 -20.24 2.19 4.66
C LEU A 190 -19.15 1.89 5.70
N TYR A 191 -19.35 0.86 6.54
CA TYR A 191 -18.36 0.45 7.52
C TYR A 191 -17.07 -0.06 6.87
N MET A 192 -17.15 -0.77 5.74
CA MET A 192 -15.97 -1.19 5.00
C MET A 192 -15.17 0.01 4.46
N GLU A 193 -15.84 1.05 3.96
CA GLU A 193 -15.19 2.28 3.48
C GLU A 193 -14.63 3.12 4.64
N PHE A 194 -15.30 3.15 5.79
CA PHE A 194 -14.78 3.75 7.02
C PHE A 194 -13.48 3.06 7.46
N LEU A 195 -13.48 1.72 7.60
CA LEU A 195 -12.30 0.93 7.98
C LEU A 195 -11.16 1.05 6.96
N LYS A 196 -11.46 1.34 5.70
CA LYS A 196 -10.47 1.61 4.65
C LYS A 196 -9.83 2.99 4.79
N SER A 197 -10.61 3.99 5.19
CA SER A 197 -10.21 5.39 5.22
C SER A 197 -9.55 5.77 6.54
N ASP A 198 -10.01 5.21 7.66
CA ASP A 198 -9.51 5.48 9.00
C ASP A 198 -8.69 4.29 9.55
N LEU A 199 -7.45 4.19 9.09
CA LEU A 199 -6.54 3.15 9.57
C LEU A 199 -6.11 3.37 11.03
N SER A 200 -6.10 4.63 11.49
CA SER A 200 -5.81 5.00 12.87
C SER A 200 -6.84 4.45 13.84
N PHE A 201 -8.12 4.49 13.49
CA PHE A 201 -9.18 3.85 14.24
C PHE A 201 -8.93 2.34 14.38
N VAL A 202 -8.63 1.65 13.27
CA VAL A 202 -8.36 0.20 13.28
C VAL A 202 -7.15 -0.14 14.15
N GLU A 203 -6.10 0.68 14.10
CA GLU A 203 -4.91 0.54 14.94
C GLU A 203 -5.21 0.79 16.42
N SER A 204 -6.04 1.80 16.73
CA SER A 204 -6.49 2.08 18.09
C SER A 204 -7.26 0.90 18.68
N ILE A 205 -8.23 0.35 17.92
CA ILE A 205 -8.99 -0.84 18.34
C ILE A 205 -8.04 -2.02 18.59
N TYR A 206 -7.06 -2.25 17.71
CA TYR A 206 -6.08 -3.30 17.89
C TYR A 206 -5.31 -3.15 19.21
N ASN A 207 -4.78 -1.96 19.47
CA ASN A 207 -3.97 -1.70 20.66
C ASN A 207 -4.80 -1.82 21.95
N SER A 208 -6.02 -1.28 21.95
CA SER A 208 -6.95 -1.41 23.07
C SER A 208 -7.35 -2.87 23.32
N LEU A 209 -7.63 -3.64 22.25
CA LEU A 209 -8.00 -5.05 22.38
C LEU A 209 -6.86 -5.90 22.95
N ILE A 210 -5.62 -5.69 22.49
CA ILE A 210 -4.45 -6.40 23.04
C ILE A 210 -4.28 -6.08 24.54
N LEU A 211 -4.50 -4.83 24.94
CA LEU A 211 -4.44 -4.44 26.35
C LEU A 211 -5.50 -5.16 27.18
N VAL A 212 -6.75 -5.22 26.71
CA VAL A 212 -7.84 -5.94 27.40
C VAL A 212 -7.52 -7.44 27.52
N LEU A 213 -7.09 -8.07 26.43
CA LEU A 213 -6.75 -9.50 26.42
C LEU A 213 -5.57 -9.82 27.34
N SER A 214 -4.60 -8.91 27.47
CA SER A 214 -3.46 -9.09 28.38
C SER A 214 -3.81 -8.98 29.87
N GLN A 215 -4.95 -8.35 30.20
CA GLN A 215 -5.42 -8.16 31.56
C GLN A 215 -6.41 -9.25 32.03
N GLN A 216 -6.85 -10.15 31.15
CA GLN A 216 -7.69 -11.27 31.54
C GLN A 216 -6.87 -12.31 32.33
N PRO A 217 -7.22 -12.62 33.60
CA PRO A 217 -6.55 -13.66 34.35
C PRO A 217 -7.02 -15.03 33.86
N GLY A 218 -6.15 -15.82 33.23
CA GLY A 218 -6.52 -17.19 32.84
C GLY A 218 -5.58 -17.95 31.90
N SER A 219 -4.33 -18.21 32.29
CA SER A 219 -3.61 -19.43 31.85
C SER A 219 -2.42 -19.80 32.76
N GLU A 220 -2.56 -19.65 34.07
CA GLU A 220 -1.70 -20.33 35.03
C GLU A 220 -2.58 -21.04 36.06
N GLN A 221 -3.22 -22.12 35.64
CA GLN A 221 -3.57 -23.21 36.56
C GLN A 221 -2.56 -24.33 36.35
N ALA A 222 -1.38 -24.16 36.94
CA ALA A 222 -0.57 -25.31 37.33
C ALA A 222 -1.32 -26.01 38.47
N SER A 223 -2.11 -27.02 38.11
CA SER A 223 -2.75 -27.92 39.06
C SER A 223 -1.68 -28.81 39.70
N THR A 224 -0.96 -28.30 40.70
CA THR A 224 -0.14 -29.13 41.59
C THR A 224 -1.01 -29.59 42.76
N SER A 225 -1.79 -30.64 42.55
CA SER A 225 -2.30 -31.45 43.66
C SER A 225 -1.18 -32.39 44.09
N GLU A 226 -0.27 -31.88 44.90
CA GLU A 226 0.74 -32.65 45.62
C GLU A 226 0.06 -33.28 46.84
N THR A 227 -0.49 -34.49 46.68
CA THR A 227 -0.93 -35.31 47.82
C THR A 227 0.17 -36.32 48.14
N GLN A 228 0.96 -36.01 49.16
CA GLN A 228 1.84 -36.95 49.84
C GLN A 228 0.99 -38.06 50.49
N SER A 229 1.09 -39.29 50.00
CA SER A 229 0.68 -40.47 50.75
C SER A 229 1.92 -41.05 51.44
N SER A 230 2.03 -40.78 52.74
CA SER A 230 3.03 -41.34 53.63
C SER A 230 2.81 -42.85 53.80
N SER A 231 3.89 -43.60 53.67
CA SER A 231 3.99 -45.03 53.94
C SER A 231 3.93 -45.31 55.45
N GLN A 232 2.97 -46.10 55.91
CA GLN A 232 3.07 -46.82 57.18
C GLN A 232 2.81 -48.31 56.94
N TYR A 233 3.91 -49.05 56.88
CA TYR A 233 3.93 -50.50 57.09
C TYR A 233 3.57 -50.76 58.56
N HIS A 234 2.46 -51.45 58.80
CA HIS A 234 2.20 -52.10 60.07
C HIS A 234 2.63 -53.57 59.94
N GLU A 235 3.74 -53.91 60.59
CA GLU A 235 3.98 -55.27 61.07
C GLU A 235 3.09 -55.51 62.30
N THR A 236 2.40 -56.64 62.34
CA THR A 236 1.87 -57.22 63.58
C THR A 236 2.30 -58.68 63.70
N PRO A 237 2.67 -59.15 64.90
CA PRO A 237 3.28 -60.45 65.11
C PRO A 237 2.24 -61.54 65.40
N THR A 238 2.69 -62.78 65.17
CA THR A 238 2.04 -64.06 65.43
C THR A 238 1.71 -64.28 66.90
N ALA A 239 0.53 -64.86 67.16
CA ALA A 239 0.27 -65.84 68.22
C ALA A 239 -0.85 -66.77 67.74
#